data_AF-A0A3P6TJQ2-F1
#
_entry.id   AF-A0A3P6TJQ2-F1
#
_cell.length_a   1.000
_cell.length_b   1.000
_cell.length_c   1.000
_cell.angle_alpha   90.00
_cell.angle_beta   90.00
_cell.angle_gamma   90.00
#
_symmetry.space_group_name_H-M   'P 1'
#
loop_
_entity.id
_entity.type
_entity.pdbx_description
1 polymer ?
#
loop_
_entity_poly.entity_id
_entity_poly.type
_entity_poly.pdbx_seq_one_letter_code
_entity_poly.pdbx_strand_id
1 'polypeptide(L)'
;MSIVNNVEMARLTGVPITYLINRGQQVKVISQLLRKTKEQGLLLPTQRPERRNKFTGGKVIEPRRGFYNEPIATLDFSSLYPSIMMAHNLCYTTLLAPADCSAHGGVQNLVDAYGLSPDDYIRTPTGAYFVKESVRKGLLPQVLEQLLAARKKAKQELAVETDPFKRRVLDGRQLALKLCANSVYGFTGAQNGKLLCLEIAASASGFGREILDSTEKKIEEKYTVENGYKHNATVIYGDTDSVMCKFGVPTVAEAMELGREAAEYISSQFPRPISLEFEKVYFPYLLINKKRYAGLYFTNPDKHDKVDCKGIETVRRDNCPLVANLVNACLKRILIDRDPDAAITYAQHVISDLLCNRIDISQLVISKEHSKTDEEYASKQAHVELANKMRKRDPGSAPQLGDRVPYVITAIGEKVTAAYARAEDPLYVLKHHVPIDTKYYLENQLAKPLMRIFEPILGEAKARSALFTGEHTLVKSVIRPTFGPLLAFTQKRAVCIGCRSVLPKDREDGALCAHCEPRTSEIYQKEVAELNSLEARFARLWTECQRCQGSLHEQVICTNSDCPIFYMRTKVQTDLDDQVATMKRFGQPTW
;
A
#
# COMPACT_ATOMS: atom_id res chain seq x y z
N MET A 1 2.51 5.03 -21.80
CA MET A 1 1.26 5.63 -21.25
C MET A 1 1.44 7.06 -20.69
N SER A 2 2.45 7.83 -21.14
CA SER A 2 2.94 9.05 -20.43
C SER A 2 2.76 10.36 -21.21
N ILE A 3 2.86 10.34 -22.55
CA ILE A 3 2.97 11.58 -23.34
C ILE A 3 1.67 12.38 -23.36
N VAL A 4 0.52 11.75 -23.63
CA VAL A 4 -0.76 12.49 -23.74
C VAL A 4 -1.12 13.18 -22.42
N ASN A 5 -0.99 12.47 -21.29
CA ASN A 5 -1.23 13.04 -19.96
C ASN A 5 -0.25 14.17 -19.64
N ASN A 6 1.02 14.04 -20.05
CA ASN A 6 2.00 15.10 -19.88
C ASN A 6 1.74 16.31 -20.78
N VAL A 7 1.28 16.11 -22.01
CA VAL A 7 0.88 17.20 -22.91
C VAL A 7 -0.33 17.94 -22.34
N GLU A 8 -1.36 17.21 -21.89
CA GLU A 8 -2.51 17.75 -21.17
C GLU A 8 -2.08 18.56 -19.94
N MET A 9 -1.28 17.97 -19.06
CA MET A 9 -0.74 18.63 -17.86
C MET A 9 0.07 19.88 -18.19
N ALA A 10 0.90 19.85 -19.24
CA ALA A 10 1.70 20.99 -19.67
C ALA A 10 0.82 22.14 -20.19
N ARG A 11 -0.22 21.83 -20.98
CA ARG A 11 -1.21 22.82 -21.44
C ARG A 11 -1.96 23.44 -20.28
N LEU A 12 -2.34 22.63 -19.29
CA LEU A 12 -3.13 23.04 -18.14
C LEU A 12 -2.35 23.93 -17.17
N THR A 13 -1.13 23.51 -16.85
CA THR A 13 -0.28 24.20 -15.87
C THR A 13 0.62 25.25 -16.49
N GLY A 14 0.72 25.27 -17.83
CA GLY A 14 1.49 26.24 -18.57
C GLY A 14 3.00 26.11 -18.38
N VAL A 15 3.50 24.91 -18.08
CA VAL A 15 4.94 24.61 -17.91
C VAL A 15 5.47 23.79 -19.08
N PRO A 16 6.77 23.87 -19.41
CA PRO A 16 7.39 23.01 -20.41
C PRO A 16 7.22 21.53 -20.09
N ILE A 17 7.07 20.68 -21.10
CA ILE A 17 6.87 19.24 -20.90
C ILE A 17 8.03 18.58 -20.14
N THR A 18 9.26 19.08 -20.34
CA THR A 18 10.47 18.62 -19.63
C THR A 18 10.40 18.87 -18.13
N TYR A 19 9.67 19.90 -17.68
CA TYR A 19 9.49 20.19 -16.25
C TYR A 19 8.58 19.15 -15.58
N LEU A 20 7.70 18.49 -16.33
CA LEU A 20 6.84 17.44 -15.77
C LEU A 20 7.63 16.20 -15.38
N ILE A 21 8.82 16.01 -15.96
CA ILE A 21 9.74 14.91 -15.68
C ILE A 21 10.78 15.34 -14.64
N ASN A 22 11.36 16.54 -14.80
CA ASN A 22 12.53 16.97 -14.05
C ASN A 22 12.22 17.84 -12.82
N ARG A 23 10.97 18.28 -12.62
CA ARG A 23 10.58 19.18 -11.52
C ARG A 23 9.35 18.67 -10.77
N GLY A 24 9.22 19.09 -9.51
CA GLY A 24 8.09 18.76 -8.64
C GLY A 24 6.81 19.58 -8.94
N GLN A 25 5.80 19.47 -8.07
CA GLN A 25 4.50 20.11 -8.29
C GLN A 25 4.51 21.64 -8.12
N GLN A 26 5.43 22.21 -7.33
CA GLN A 26 5.45 23.64 -7.01
C GLN A 26 5.55 24.55 -8.25
N VAL A 27 6.35 24.17 -9.26
CA VAL A 27 6.52 24.99 -10.47
C VAL A 27 5.22 25.16 -11.25
N LYS A 28 4.31 24.17 -11.16
CA LYS A 28 3.00 24.18 -11.83
C LYS A 28 2.05 25.18 -11.19
N VAL A 29 2.05 25.24 -9.85
CA VAL A 29 1.22 26.19 -9.09
C VAL A 29 1.75 27.62 -9.27
N ILE A 30 3.08 27.80 -9.21
CA ILE A 30 3.71 29.10 -9.43
C ILE A 30 3.43 29.65 -10.84
N SER A 31 3.53 28.80 -11.87
CA SER A 31 3.22 29.21 -13.25
C SER A 31 1.80 29.76 -13.38
N GLN A 32 0.82 29.07 -12.79
CA GLN A 32 -0.57 29.51 -12.78
C GLN A 32 -0.78 30.80 -11.96
N LEU A 33 -0.15 30.90 -10.79
CA LEU A 33 -0.18 32.10 -9.97
C LEU A 33 0.39 33.31 -10.71
N LEU A 34 1.56 33.18 -11.36
CA LEU A 34 2.18 34.29 -12.10
C LEU A 34 1.32 34.80 -13.27
N ARG A 35 0.62 33.89 -13.96
CA ARG A 35 -0.33 34.28 -15.01
C ARG A 35 -1.49 35.08 -14.43
N LYS A 36 -2.05 34.62 -13.31
CA LYS A 36 -3.17 35.28 -12.61
C LYS A 36 -2.79 36.60 -11.96
N THR A 37 -1.59 36.71 -11.38
CA THR A 37 -1.11 37.98 -10.84
C THR A 37 -0.90 39.00 -11.95
N LYS A 38 -0.38 38.58 -13.11
CA LYS A 38 -0.22 39.46 -14.28
C LYS A 38 -1.57 40.01 -14.79
N GLU A 39 -2.61 39.17 -14.84
CA GLU A 39 -3.96 39.59 -15.23
C GLU A 39 -4.54 40.70 -14.32
N GLN A 40 -4.18 40.71 -13.03
CA GLN A 40 -4.69 41.66 -12.04
C GLN A 40 -3.71 42.76 -11.66
N GLY A 41 -2.57 42.88 -12.35
CA GLY A 41 -1.56 43.89 -12.04
C GLY A 41 -0.88 43.71 -10.67
N LEU A 42 -0.79 42.47 -10.18
CA LEU A 42 -0.18 42.13 -8.90
C LEU A 42 1.25 41.59 -9.07
N LEU A 43 2.10 41.82 -8.06
CA LEU A 43 3.46 41.28 -7.99
C LEU A 43 3.53 40.15 -6.95
N LEU A 44 4.22 39.06 -7.31
CA LEU A 44 4.48 37.96 -6.39
C LEU A 44 5.72 38.29 -5.55
N PRO A 45 5.64 38.34 -4.21
CA PRO A 45 6.80 38.62 -3.38
C PRO A 45 7.76 37.42 -3.37
N THR A 46 9.05 37.69 -3.13
CA THR A 46 10.04 36.65 -2.87
C THR A 46 10.20 36.49 -1.36
N GLN A 47 9.74 35.38 -0.81
CA GLN A 47 9.90 35.07 0.61
C GLN A 47 11.17 34.23 0.82
N ARG A 48 11.91 34.52 1.90
CA ARG A 48 13.00 33.65 2.33
C ARG A 48 12.41 32.39 2.97
N PRO A 49 12.99 31.20 2.73
CA PRO A 49 12.52 29.98 3.40
C PRO A 49 12.74 30.10 4.90
N GLU A 50 11.66 30.21 5.66
CA GLU A 50 11.69 30.18 7.12
C GLU A 50 11.16 28.84 7.63
N ARG A 51 11.92 28.19 8.51
CA ARG A 51 11.45 27.01 9.23
C ARG A 51 10.46 27.45 10.31
N ARG A 52 9.18 27.40 9.99
CA ARG A 52 8.09 27.56 10.96
C ARG A 52 7.68 26.22 11.57
N ASN A 53 7.02 26.26 12.73
CA ASN A 53 6.45 25.08 13.37
C ASN A 53 5.41 24.39 12.47
N LYS A 54 5.27 23.08 12.62
CA LYS A 54 4.22 22.33 11.93
C LYS A 54 2.84 22.76 12.44
N PHE A 55 1.84 22.75 11.57
CA PHE A 55 0.45 23.01 11.91
C PHE A 55 -0.35 21.70 12.01
N THR A 56 -1.51 21.75 12.67
CA THR A 56 -2.41 20.61 12.81
C THR A 56 -3.08 20.28 11.48
N GLY A 57 -2.93 19.04 11.00
CA GLY A 57 -3.50 18.55 9.74
C GLY A 57 -4.99 18.17 9.81
N GLY A 58 -5.43 17.33 8.88
CA GLY A 58 -6.80 16.77 8.87
C GLY A 58 -7.10 15.89 10.08
N LYS A 59 -8.39 15.78 10.43
CA LYS A 59 -8.87 14.90 11.51
C LYS A 59 -9.12 13.50 10.96
N VAL A 60 -8.81 12.49 11.77
CA VAL A 60 -9.21 11.10 11.56
C VAL A 60 -10.07 10.70 12.75
N ILE A 61 -11.35 10.42 12.51
CA ILE A 61 -12.27 9.95 13.55
C ILE A 61 -11.76 8.60 14.06
N GLU A 62 -11.81 8.40 15.38
CA GLU A 62 -11.38 7.13 15.97
C GLU A 62 -12.24 5.98 15.44
N PRO A 63 -11.62 4.94 14.84
CA PRO A 63 -12.37 3.84 14.28
C PRO A 63 -13.02 3.03 15.40
N ARG A 64 -14.33 2.79 15.28
CA ARG A 64 -15.00 1.71 16.02
C ARG A 64 -14.58 0.39 15.38
N ARG A 65 -13.50 -0.21 15.87
CA ARG A 65 -12.88 -1.40 15.26
C ARG A 65 -13.82 -2.59 15.37
N GLY A 66 -13.85 -3.42 14.33
CA GLY A 66 -14.69 -4.60 14.33
C GLY A 66 -14.91 -5.19 12.95
N PHE A 67 -15.54 -6.35 12.94
CA PHE A 67 -16.15 -6.94 11.76
C PHE A 67 -17.64 -6.59 11.72
N TYR A 68 -18.05 -5.91 10.66
CA TYR A 68 -19.41 -5.48 10.41
C TYR A 68 -20.04 -6.35 9.34
N ASN A 69 -21.01 -7.16 9.73
CA ASN A 69 -21.85 -7.95 8.82
C ASN A 69 -23.14 -7.20 8.45
N GLU A 70 -23.05 -5.87 8.41
CA GLU A 70 -24.13 -4.96 8.01
C GLU A 70 -23.56 -3.99 6.97
N PRO A 71 -24.37 -3.54 6.00
CA PRO A 71 -24.00 -2.49 5.05
C PRO A 71 -23.51 -1.19 5.71
N ILE A 72 -22.32 -0.74 5.32
CA ILE A 72 -21.73 0.53 5.73
C ILE A 72 -21.66 1.48 4.54
N ALA A 73 -22.39 2.59 4.59
CA ALA A 73 -22.36 3.61 3.55
C ALA A 73 -21.15 4.53 3.74
N THR A 74 -20.46 4.86 2.64
CA THR A 74 -19.35 5.81 2.63
C THR A 74 -19.77 7.08 1.90
N LEU A 75 -19.64 8.21 2.59
CA LEU A 75 -19.89 9.55 2.07
C LEU A 75 -18.55 10.30 2.01
N ASP A 76 -18.23 10.95 0.89
CA ASP A 76 -16.95 11.63 0.66
C ASP A 76 -17.15 13.06 0.13
N PHE A 77 -16.39 14.02 0.65
CA PHE A 77 -16.47 15.40 0.21
C PHE A 77 -15.75 15.60 -1.11
N SER A 78 -16.45 16.17 -2.09
CA SER A 78 -15.88 16.40 -3.42
C SER A 78 -14.83 17.53 -3.41
N SER A 79 -13.55 17.13 -3.33
CA SER A 79 -12.41 18.07 -3.29
C SER A 79 -12.44 19.01 -2.08
N LEU A 80 -12.54 18.45 -0.87
CA LEU A 80 -12.76 19.18 0.39
C LEU A 80 -11.92 20.46 0.55
N TYR A 81 -10.58 20.39 0.53
CA TYR A 81 -9.73 21.58 0.76
C TYR A 81 -9.86 22.65 -0.33
N PRO A 82 -9.83 22.32 -1.64
CA PRO A 82 -10.20 23.26 -2.68
C PRO A 82 -11.55 23.95 -2.44
N SER A 83 -12.57 23.18 -2.05
CA SER A 83 -13.93 23.71 -1.80
C SER A 83 -13.98 24.65 -0.59
N ILE A 84 -13.28 24.33 0.50
CA ILE A 84 -13.13 25.20 1.67
C ILE A 84 -12.44 26.52 1.29
N MET A 85 -11.34 26.44 0.53
CA MET A 85 -10.60 27.63 0.10
C MET A 85 -11.45 28.57 -0.75
N MET A 86 -12.31 28.04 -1.61
CA MET A 86 -13.26 28.84 -2.39
C MET A 86 -14.39 29.40 -1.51
N ALA A 87 -15.07 28.55 -0.73
CA ALA A 87 -16.24 28.94 0.07
C ALA A 87 -15.94 30.04 1.10
N HIS A 88 -14.73 30.01 1.67
CA HIS A 88 -14.27 30.99 2.67
C HIS A 88 -13.28 32.01 2.11
N ASN A 89 -13.14 32.10 0.78
CA ASN A 89 -12.28 33.06 0.08
C ASN A 89 -10.83 33.11 0.61
N LEU A 90 -10.24 31.95 0.91
CA LEU A 90 -8.90 31.84 1.49
C LEU A 90 -7.81 32.03 0.44
N CYS A 91 -7.08 33.14 0.51
CA CYS A 91 -6.02 33.48 -0.44
C CYS A 91 -4.94 34.35 0.19
N TYR A 92 -3.74 34.36 -0.41
CA TYR A 92 -2.68 35.32 -0.08
C TYR A 92 -3.15 36.77 -0.18
N THR A 93 -4.02 37.07 -1.15
CA THR A 93 -4.50 38.43 -1.44
C THR A 93 -5.71 38.86 -0.63
N THR A 94 -6.25 37.98 0.22
CA THR A 94 -7.43 38.21 1.07
C THR A 94 -7.11 38.00 2.55
N LEU A 95 -5.91 37.53 2.88
CA LEU A 95 -5.42 37.39 4.24
C LEU A 95 -5.20 38.77 4.87
N LEU A 96 -5.84 39.01 6.00
CA LEU A 96 -5.53 40.13 6.89
C LEU A 96 -4.38 39.67 7.80
N ALA A 97 -3.15 39.91 7.32
CA ALA A 97 -1.96 39.32 7.91
C ALA A 97 -1.62 39.96 9.28
N PRO A 98 -1.30 39.15 10.31
CA PRO A 98 -0.90 39.64 11.63
C PRO A 98 0.59 39.99 11.77
N ALA A 99 1.35 40.10 10.67
CA ALA A 99 2.80 40.34 10.73
C ALA A 99 3.17 41.64 11.47
N ASP A 100 2.24 42.58 11.58
CA ASP A 100 2.42 43.87 12.26
C ASP A 100 1.54 44.06 13.50
N CYS A 101 0.77 43.06 13.95
CA CYS A 101 -0.19 43.27 15.05
C CYS A 101 0.46 43.46 16.44
N SER A 102 1.71 43.03 16.64
CA SER A 102 2.46 43.34 17.87
C SER A 102 3.04 44.76 17.89
N ALA A 103 3.22 45.39 16.72
CA ALA A 103 3.67 46.78 16.60
C ALA A 103 2.51 47.76 16.33
N HIS A 104 1.37 47.28 15.82
CA HIS A 104 0.24 48.08 15.35
C HIS A 104 -1.12 47.54 15.83
N GLY A 105 -1.30 47.20 17.11
CA GLY A 105 -2.63 47.17 17.78
C GLY A 105 -3.69 46.16 17.29
N GLY A 106 -3.31 45.04 16.67
CA GLY A 106 -4.26 43.94 16.36
C GLY A 106 -5.07 44.10 15.06
N VAL A 107 -6.06 43.22 14.86
CA VAL A 107 -6.92 43.20 13.65
C VAL A 107 -7.73 44.50 13.51
N GLN A 108 -8.08 45.15 14.63
CA GLN A 108 -8.88 46.38 14.63
C GLN A 108 -8.20 47.50 13.85
N ASN A 109 -6.88 47.64 13.97
CA ASN A 109 -6.14 48.65 13.21
C ASN A 109 -6.12 48.38 11.70
N LEU A 110 -6.12 47.10 11.28
CA LEU A 110 -6.26 46.75 9.86
C LEU A 110 -7.68 47.05 9.38
N VAL A 111 -8.69 46.71 10.18
CA VAL A 111 -10.10 46.99 9.89
C VAL A 111 -10.32 48.50 9.73
N ASP A 112 -9.79 49.31 10.66
CA ASP A 112 -9.89 50.77 10.62
C ASP A 112 -9.09 51.36 9.43
N ALA A 113 -7.86 50.89 9.20
CA ALA A 113 -7.02 51.37 8.10
C ALA A 113 -7.61 51.09 6.71
N TYR A 114 -8.34 49.99 6.55
CA TYR A 114 -9.00 49.62 5.29
C TYR A 114 -10.50 49.98 5.28
N GLY A 115 -11.03 50.61 6.32
CA GLY A 115 -12.45 50.98 6.41
C GLY A 115 -13.41 49.78 6.33
N LEU A 116 -13.02 48.63 6.88
CA LEU A 116 -13.80 47.40 6.83
C LEU A 116 -14.85 47.38 7.93
N SER A 117 -16.03 46.82 7.63
CA SER A 117 -17.04 46.51 8.63
C SER A 117 -16.83 45.09 9.19
N PRO A 118 -17.43 44.74 10.36
CA PRO A 118 -17.44 43.36 10.86
C PRO A 118 -18.02 42.35 9.87
N ASP A 119 -18.87 42.80 8.94
CA ASP A 119 -19.46 41.97 7.89
C ASP A 119 -18.54 41.75 6.69
N ASP A 120 -17.41 42.45 6.59
CA ASP A 120 -16.50 42.37 5.45
C ASP A 120 -15.40 41.31 5.59
N TYR A 121 -15.28 40.69 6.76
CA TYR A 121 -14.27 39.67 7.02
C TYR A 121 -14.83 38.47 7.80
N ILE A 122 -14.06 37.40 7.84
CA ILE A 122 -14.32 36.21 8.64
C ILE A 122 -13.14 35.92 9.55
N ARG A 123 -13.42 35.31 10.70
CA ARG A 123 -12.41 34.72 11.57
C ARG A 123 -12.44 33.20 11.40
N THR A 124 -11.27 32.63 11.13
CA THR A 124 -11.09 31.19 10.93
C THR A 124 -10.98 30.45 12.28
N PRO A 125 -11.15 29.11 12.31
CA PRO A 125 -11.01 28.32 13.54
C PRO A 125 -9.62 28.42 14.18
N THR A 126 -8.59 28.72 13.36
CA THR A 126 -7.22 28.94 13.81
C THR A 126 -6.94 30.38 14.25
N GLY A 127 -7.93 31.27 14.17
CA GLY A 127 -7.84 32.67 14.59
C GLY A 127 -7.30 33.64 13.54
N ALA A 128 -7.01 33.18 12.32
CA ALA A 128 -6.63 34.05 11.20
C ALA A 128 -7.86 34.76 10.61
N TYR A 129 -7.65 35.93 10.02
CA TYR A 129 -8.72 36.77 9.46
C TYR A 129 -8.58 36.88 7.93
N PHE A 130 -9.70 36.76 7.22
CA PHE A 130 -9.76 36.89 5.76
C PHE A 130 -10.92 37.77 5.34
N VAL A 131 -10.74 38.61 4.32
CA VAL A 131 -11.85 39.40 3.76
C VAL A 131 -12.80 38.52 2.93
N LYS A 132 -14.08 38.86 2.95
CA LYS A 132 -15.11 38.19 2.13
C LYS A 132 -14.96 38.56 0.65
N GLU A 133 -15.58 37.74 -0.20
CA GLU A 133 -15.56 37.92 -1.66
C GLU A 133 -16.15 39.27 -2.09
N SER A 134 -17.09 39.83 -1.32
CA SER A 134 -17.71 41.14 -1.55
C SER A 134 -16.69 42.29 -1.62
N VAL A 135 -15.61 42.21 -0.84
CA VAL A 135 -14.53 43.20 -0.85
C VAL A 135 -13.50 42.87 -1.92
N ARG A 136 -13.05 41.60 -1.95
CA ARG A 136 -12.05 41.13 -2.90
C ARG A 136 -12.15 39.63 -3.11
N LYS A 137 -12.30 39.21 -4.36
CA LYS A 137 -12.16 37.80 -4.75
C LYS A 137 -10.69 37.38 -4.80
N GLY A 138 -10.31 36.36 -4.03
CA GLY A 138 -8.94 35.87 -3.97
C GLY A 138 -8.46 35.21 -5.27
N LEU A 139 -7.14 35.26 -5.52
CA LEU A 139 -6.49 34.57 -6.65
C LEU A 139 -6.61 33.04 -6.59
N LEU A 140 -6.40 32.44 -5.40
CA LEU A 140 -6.47 30.99 -5.22
C LEU A 140 -7.87 30.45 -5.51
N PRO A 141 -8.97 31.04 -4.97
CA PRO A 141 -10.33 30.69 -5.37
C PRO A 141 -10.55 30.71 -6.89
N GLN A 142 -10.11 31.77 -7.59
CA GLN A 142 -10.26 31.85 -9.04
C GLN A 142 -9.53 30.73 -9.80
N VAL A 143 -8.30 30.41 -9.38
CA VAL A 143 -7.53 29.28 -9.96
C VAL A 143 -8.26 27.96 -9.72
N LEU A 144 -8.75 27.74 -8.50
CA LEU A 144 -9.46 26.52 -8.12
C LEU A 144 -10.79 26.37 -8.87
N GLU A 145 -11.56 27.45 -9.03
CA GLU A 145 -12.79 27.47 -9.83
C GLU A 145 -12.52 27.01 -11.27
N GLN A 146 -11.47 27.54 -11.90
CA GLN A 146 -11.09 27.16 -13.27
C GLN A 146 -10.68 25.67 -13.35
N LEU A 147 -9.86 25.20 -12.41
CA LEU A 147 -9.41 23.81 -12.38
C LEU A 147 -10.57 22.84 -12.14
N LEU A 148 -11.47 23.15 -11.20
CA LEU A 148 -12.61 22.29 -10.87
C LEU A 148 -13.68 22.31 -11.96
N ALA A 149 -13.93 23.47 -12.60
CA ALA A 149 -14.83 23.55 -13.76
C ALA A 149 -14.30 22.72 -14.93
N ALA A 150 -13.00 22.83 -15.24
CA ALA A 150 -12.35 22.00 -16.27
C ALA A 150 -12.44 20.50 -15.92
N ARG A 151 -12.27 20.15 -14.64
CA ARG A 151 -12.38 18.76 -14.18
C ARG A 151 -13.79 18.22 -14.32
N LYS A 152 -14.81 19.02 -13.98
CA LYS A 152 -16.21 18.67 -14.13
C LYS A 152 -16.55 18.38 -15.59
N LYS A 153 -16.10 19.24 -16.51
CA LYS A 153 -16.25 19.03 -17.96
C LYS A 153 -15.57 17.73 -18.43
N ALA A 154 -14.32 17.48 -18.01
CA ALA A 154 -13.60 16.26 -18.37
C ALA A 154 -14.30 14.98 -17.85
N LYS A 155 -14.89 15.00 -16.65
CA LYS A 155 -15.69 13.88 -16.12
C LYS A 155 -16.98 13.67 -16.92
N GLN A 156 -17.66 14.74 -17.35
CA GLN A 156 -18.86 14.65 -18.18
C GLN A 156 -18.55 14.04 -19.56
N GLU A 157 -17.48 14.49 -20.20
CA GLU A 157 -16.98 13.92 -21.46
C GLU A 157 -16.62 12.42 -21.28
N LEU A 158 -15.94 12.07 -20.18
CA LEU A 158 -15.58 10.69 -19.88
C LEU A 158 -16.79 9.77 -19.67
N ALA A 159 -17.89 10.28 -19.13
CA ALA A 159 -19.08 9.49 -18.84
C ALA A 159 -19.78 8.98 -20.11
N VAL A 160 -19.77 9.78 -21.18
CA VAL A 160 -20.45 9.47 -22.45
C VAL A 160 -19.52 8.84 -23.50
N GLU A 161 -18.21 8.91 -23.30
CA GLU A 161 -17.23 8.38 -24.25
C GLU A 161 -17.19 6.84 -24.24
N THR A 162 -17.19 6.22 -25.41
CA THR A 162 -17.21 4.74 -25.55
C THR A 162 -15.86 4.19 -25.98
N ASP A 163 -15.04 4.98 -26.67
CA ASP A 163 -13.74 4.53 -27.16
C ASP A 163 -12.74 4.28 -26.01
N PRO A 164 -12.19 3.06 -25.86
CA PRO A 164 -11.31 2.73 -24.73
C PRO A 164 -10.05 3.61 -24.65
N PHE A 165 -9.51 4.06 -25.79
CA PHE A 165 -8.32 4.90 -25.81
C PHE A 165 -8.64 6.33 -25.34
N LYS A 166 -9.68 6.95 -25.90
CA LYS A 166 -10.15 8.28 -25.48
C LYS A 166 -10.61 8.31 -24.02
N ARG A 167 -11.30 7.27 -23.54
CA ARG A 167 -11.65 7.13 -22.11
C ARG A 167 -10.41 7.20 -21.23
N ARG A 168 -9.32 6.51 -21.60
CA ARG A 168 -8.05 6.58 -20.86
C ARG A 168 -7.41 7.97 -20.88
N VAL A 169 -7.51 8.69 -22.01
CA VAL A 169 -7.01 10.06 -22.14
C VAL A 169 -7.81 11.03 -21.25
N LEU A 170 -9.15 10.95 -21.30
CA LEU A 170 -10.04 11.79 -20.48
C LEU A 170 -9.90 11.48 -18.98
N ASP A 171 -9.69 10.22 -18.62
CA ASP A 171 -9.39 9.85 -17.24
C ASP A 171 -8.03 10.40 -16.79
N GLY A 172 -7.00 10.29 -17.63
CA GLY A 172 -5.70 10.93 -17.39
C GLY A 172 -5.80 12.44 -17.17
N ARG A 173 -6.63 13.12 -17.98
CA ARG A 173 -6.94 14.54 -17.87
C ARG A 173 -7.64 14.90 -16.55
N GLN A 174 -8.70 14.19 -16.16
CA GLN A 174 -9.40 14.51 -14.90
C GLN A 174 -8.52 14.25 -13.66
N LEU A 175 -7.66 13.21 -13.71
CA LEU A 175 -6.68 12.93 -12.66
C LEU A 175 -5.62 14.02 -12.55
N ALA A 176 -5.12 14.52 -13.69
CA ALA A 176 -4.19 15.64 -13.74
C ALA A 176 -4.79 16.90 -13.10
N LEU A 177 -6.02 17.23 -13.47
CA LEU A 177 -6.78 18.34 -12.89
C LEU A 177 -6.99 18.19 -11.38
N LYS A 178 -7.37 17.00 -10.91
CA LYS A 178 -7.50 16.67 -9.48
C LYS A 178 -6.18 16.92 -8.74
N LEU A 179 -5.08 16.43 -9.30
CA LEU A 179 -3.75 16.56 -8.70
C LEU A 179 -3.33 18.03 -8.61
N CYS A 180 -3.56 18.82 -9.66
CA CYS A 180 -3.29 20.25 -9.66
C CYS A 180 -4.10 20.98 -8.58
N ALA A 181 -5.41 20.76 -8.51
CA ALA A 181 -6.27 21.40 -7.50
C ALA A 181 -5.82 21.08 -6.07
N ASN A 182 -5.52 19.81 -5.77
CA ASN A 182 -5.02 19.40 -4.45
C ASN A 182 -3.62 19.97 -4.15
N SER A 183 -2.79 20.13 -5.18
CA SER A 183 -1.45 20.73 -5.03
C SER A 183 -1.49 22.22 -4.70
N VAL A 184 -2.57 22.94 -5.04
CA VAL A 184 -2.73 24.36 -4.65
C VAL A 184 -2.77 24.50 -3.12
N TYR A 185 -3.56 23.66 -2.44
CA TYR A 185 -3.55 23.60 -0.98
C TYR A 185 -2.17 23.18 -0.44
N GLY A 186 -1.58 22.11 -1.00
CA GLY A 186 -0.27 21.64 -0.57
C GLY A 186 0.85 22.67 -0.75
N PHE A 187 0.71 23.57 -1.72
CA PHE A 187 1.66 24.65 -1.99
C PHE A 187 1.68 25.70 -0.88
N THR A 188 0.53 26.06 -0.31
CA THR A 188 0.47 27.08 0.76
C THR A 188 1.11 26.61 2.05
N GLY A 189 1.03 25.30 2.35
CA GLY A 189 1.61 24.68 3.55
C GLY A 189 3.04 24.12 3.39
N ALA A 190 3.65 24.24 2.21
CA ALA A 190 4.96 23.64 1.94
C ALA A 190 6.11 24.45 2.59
N GLN A 191 6.68 23.95 3.69
CA GLN A 191 7.78 24.61 4.40
C GLN A 191 9.01 24.89 3.52
N ASN A 192 9.37 23.94 2.65
CA ASN A 192 10.40 24.12 1.62
C ASN A 192 9.79 24.66 0.32
N GLY A 193 8.91 25.66 0.43
CA GLY A 193 8.18 26.28 -0.68
C GLY A 193 8.62 27.71 -0.94
N LYS A 194 8.26 28.25 -2.10
CA LYS A 194 8.60 29.63 -2.49
C LYS A 194 7.67 30.71 -1.91
N LEU A 195 6.50 30.31 -1.41
CA LEU A 195 5.46 31.22 -0.93
C LEU A 195 4.67 30.56 0.22
N LEU A 196 5.34 30.33 1.33
CA LEU A 196 4.76 29.67 2.51
C LEU A 196 3.72 30.58 3.16
N CYS A 197 2.51 30.08 3.38
CA CYS A 197 1.50 30.73 4.20
C CYS A 197 0.75 29.68 5.02
N LEU A 198 1.24 29.48 6.25
CA LEU A 198 0.66 28.51 7.18
C LEU A 198 -0.73 28.91 7.62
N GLU A 199 -1.04 30.20 7.62
CA GLU A 199 -2.34 30.76 7.99
C GLU A 199 -3.43 30.20 7.08
N ILE A 200 -3.20 30.16 5.76
CA ILE A 200 -4.15 29.56 4.79
C ILE A 200 -4.25 28.04 5.01
N ALA A 201 -3.11 27.34 5.09
CA ALA A 201 -3.09 25.89 5.19
C ALA A 201 -3.73 25.38 6.49
N ALA A 202 -3.48 26.07 7.60
CA ALA A 202 -4.05 25.77 8.92
C ALA A 202 -5.52 26.16 9.02
N SER A 203 -5.94 27.27 8.38
CA SER A 203 -7.37 27.65 8.33
C SER A 203 -8.18 26.63 7.53
N ALA A 204 -7.68 26.19 6.37
CA ALA A 204 -8.35 25.18 5.56
C ALA A 204 -8.43 23.83 6.28
N SER A 205 -7.38 23.42 7.01
CA SER A 205 -7.45 22.21 7.83
C SER A 205 -8.39 22.38 9.02
N GLY A 206 -8.44 23.57 9.64
CA GLY A 206 -9.35 23.95 10.71
C GLY A 206 -10.81 23.77 10.33
N PHE A 207 -11.24 24.41 9.25
CA PHE A 207 -12.60 24.22 8.71
C PHE A 207 -12.86 22.76 8.33
N GLY A 208 -11.87 22.06 7.76
CA GLY A 208 -12.03 20.64 7.44
C GLY A 208 -12.36 19.78 8.66
N ARG A 209 -11.77 20.09 9.83
CA ARG A 209 -12.11 19.40 11.08
C ARG A 209 -13.51 19.74 11.57
N GLU A 210 -13.89 21.01 11.56
CA GLU A 210 -15.24 21.45 11.97
C GLU A 210 -16.35 20.87 11.07
N ILE A 211 -16.11 20.81 9.77
CA ILE A 211 -17.05 20.22 8.80
C ILE A 211 -17.23 18.73 9.09
N LEU A 212 -16.15 17.99 9.36
CA LEU A 212 -16.21 16.57 9.66
C LEU A 212 -16.99 16.31 10.96
N ASP A 213 -16.74 17.12 12.00
CA ASP A 213 -17.39 17.01 13.32
C ASP A 213 -18.87 17.39 13.24
N SER A 214 -19.18 18.43 12.48
CA SER A 214 -20.56 18.81 12.20
C SER A 214 -21.30 17.75 11.39
N THR A 215 -20.63 17.09 10.44
CA THR A 215 -21.20 16.02 9.63
C THR A 215 -21.52 14.79 10.48
N GLU A 216 -20.58 14.36 11.32
CA GLU A 216 -20.79 13.26 12.26
C GLU A 216 -22.01 13.53 13.15
N LYS A 217 -22.03 14.68 13.82
CA LYS A 217 -23.13 15.08 14.69
C LYS A 217 -24.48 15.12 13.97
N LYS A 218 -24.55 15.77 12.81
CA LYS A 218 -25.80 15.91 12.04
C LYS A 218 -26.35 14.58 11.55
N ILE A 219 -25.48 13.63 11.19
CA ILE A 219 -25.91 12.28 10.79
C ILE A 219 -26.49 11.53 11.99
N GLU A 220 -25.80 11.55 13.13
CA GLU A 220 -26.26 10.86 14.35
C GLU A 220 -27.51 11.50 14.97
N GLU A 221 -27.73 12.80 14.80
CA GLU A 221 -28.93 13.50 15.27
C GLU A 221 -30.14 13.30 14.36
N LYS A 222 -29.95 13.32 13.02
CA LYS A 222 -31.08 13.21 12.08
C LYS A 222 -31.59 11.79 11.95
N TYR A 223 -30.68 10.82 11.75
CA TYR A 223 -31.05 9.44 11.41
C TYR A 223 -31.25 8.62 12.68
N THR A 224 -32.33 8.90 13.41
CA THR A 224 -32.68 8.24 14.68
C THR A 224 -34.08 7.65 14.64
N VAL A 225 -34.36 6.72 15.55
CA VAL A 225 -35.71 6.14 15.73
C VAL A 225 -36.74 7.21 16.12
N GLU A 226 -36.32 8.21 16.91
CA GLU A 226 -37.18 9.34 17.31
C GLU A 226 -37.63 10.17 16.10
N ASN A 227 -36.78 10.29 15.08
CA ASN A 227 -37.09 11.00 13.84
C ASN A 227 -37.75 10.11 12.77
N GLY A 228 -38.22 8.91 13.15
CA GLY A 228 -38.98 8.01 12.27
C GLY A 228 -38.14 7.06 11.42
N TYR A 229 -36.83 6.93 11.65
CA TYR A 229 -35.99 5.94 10.97
C TYR A 229 -36.02 4.58 11.67
N LYS A 230 -35.70 3.51 10.94
CA LYS A 230 -35.74 2.13 11.49
C LYS A 230 -34.72 1.90 12.62
N HIS A 231 -33.57 2.56 12.54
CA HIS A 231 -32.45 2.40 13.48
C HIS A 231 -31.74 3.73 13.68
N ASN A 232 -30.97 3.83 14.77
CA ASN A 232 -30.07 4.94 15.00
C ASN A 232 -28.80 4.77 14.17
N ALA A 233 -28.51 5.74 13.32
CA ALA A 233 -27.28 5.77 12.56
C ALA A 233 -26.08 6.07 13.47
N THR A 234 -24.91 5.61 13.08
CA THR A 234 -23.67 5.84 13.82
C THR A 234 -22.52 5.99 12.85
N VAL A 235 -21.67 6.99 13.06
CA VAL A 235 -20.42 7.10 12.31
C VAL A 235 -19.38 6.19 12.95
N ILE A 236 -18.94 5.18 12.20
CA ILE A 236 -17.99 4.18 12.70
C ILE A 236 -16.54 4.53 12.37
N TYR A 237 -16.32 5.37 11.35
CA TYR A 237 -15.00 5.83 10.94
C TYR A 237 -15.09 7.07 10.05
N GLY A 238 -14.00 7.84 9.99
CA GLY A 238 -13.82 8.90 9.02
C GLY A 238 -12.35 9.26 8.84
N ASP A 239 -11.92 9.51 7.60
CA ASP A 239 -10.55 9.91 7.27
C ASP A 239 -10.56 11.21 6.49
N THR A 240 -10.38 12.33 7.19
CA THR A 240 -10.22 13.69 6.63
C THR A 240 -11.43 14.21 5.83
N ASP A 241 -11.73 13.62 4.69
CA ASP A 241 -12.76 14.01 3.71
C ASP A 241 -13.92 13.02 3.61
N SER A 242 -13.81 11.85 4.22
CA SER A 242 -14.85 10.82 4.18
C SER A 242 -15.38 10.43 5.55
N VAL A 243 -16.67 10.06 5.60
CA VAL A 243 -17.35 9.47 6.76
C VAL A 243 -17.98 8.12 6.35
N MET A 244 -17.88 7.15 7.25
CA MET A 244 -18.44 5.81 7.09
C MET A 244 -19.53 5.60 8.11
N CYS A 245 -20.76 5.50 7.61
CA CYS A 245 -21.99 5.52 8.40
C CYS A 245 -22.61 4.13 8.41
N LYS A 246 -22.86 3.63 9.62
CA LYS A 246 -23.71 2.48 9.86
C LYS A 246 -25.15 2.98 10.04
N PHE A 247 -26.03 2.69 9.09
CA PHE A 247 -27.46 3.01 9.18
C PHE A 247 -28.29 1.90 9.85
N GLY A 248 -27.71 0.72 10.08
CA GLY A 248 -28.39 -0.41 10.75
C GLY A 248 -29.35 -1.21 9.87
N VAL A 249 -29.52 -0.82 8.59
CA VAL A 249 -30.37 -1.56 7.64
C VAL A 249 -29.66 -2.81 7.12
N PRO A 250 -30.37 -3.92 6.86
CA PRO A 250 -29.76 -5.19 6.48
C PRO A 250 -29.37 -5.28 5.00
N THR A 251 -29.94 -4.44 4.13
CA THR A 251 -29.75 -4.54 2.67
C THR A 251 -28.86 -3.43 2.11
N VAL A 252 -28.07 -3.76 1.09
CA VAL A 252 -27.21 -2.79 0.39
C VAL A 252 -28.06 -1.70 -0.29
N ALA A 253 -29.20 -2.06 -0.88
CA ALA A 253 -30.09 -1.13 -1.55
C ALA A 253 -30.62 -0.03 -0.60
N GLU A 254 -31.13 -0.41 0.57
CA GLU A 254 -31.59 0.56 1.58
C GLU A 254 -30.45 1.44 2.09
N ALA A 255 -29.26 0.87 2.31
CA ALA A 255 -28.10 1.62 2.77
C ALA A 255 -27.61 2.63 1.72
N MET A 256 -27.69 2.27 0.43
CA MET A 256 -27.39 3.19 -0.66
C MET A 256 -28.37 4.36 -0.70
N GLU A 257 -29.66 4.09 -0.50
CA GLU A 257 -30.68 5.14 -0.53
C GLU A 257 -30.53 6.12 0.63
N LEU A 258 -30.39 5.62 1.86
CA LEU A 258 -30.10 6.45 3.03
C LEU A 258 -28.78 7.21 2.88
N GLY A 259 -27.78 6.59 2.25
CA GLY A 259 -26.50 7.25 1.95
C GLY A 259 -26.65 8.43 0.99
N ARG A 260 -27.47 8.31 -0.07
CA ARG A 260 -27.75 9.41 -1.00
C ARG A 260 -28.54 10.53 -0.32
N GLU A 261 -29.57 10.17 0.43
CA GLU A 261 -30.39 11.12 1.19
C GLU A 261 -29.52 11.90 2.20
N ALA A 262 -28.65 11.21 2.93
CA ALA A 262 -27.72 11.83 3.87
C ALA A 262 -26.71 12.75 3.17
N ALA A 263 -26.18 12.35 2.02
CA ALA A 263 -25.27 13.18 1.24
C ALA A 263 -25.93 14.51 0.81
N GLU A 264 -27.17 14.45 0.31
CA GLU A 264 -27.93 15.63 -0.10
C GLU A 264 -28.28 16.52 1.10
N TYR A 265 -28.80 15.94 2.17
CA TYR A 265 -29.15 16.66 3.39
C TYR A 265 -27.95 17.38 3.98
N ILE A 266 -26.81 16.69 4.15
CA ILE A 266 -25.62 17.30 4.74
C ILE A 266 -25.05 18.38 3.82
N SER A 267 -25.06 18.17 2.50
CA SER A 267 -24.61 19.18 1.54
C SER A 267 -25.42 20.47 1.62
N SER A 268 -26.73 20.39 1.91
CA SER A 268 -27.58 21.58 2.05
C SER A 268 -27.25 22.43 3.29
N GLN A 269 -26.49 21.90 4.24
CA GLN A 269 -26.13 22.58 5.49
C GLN A 269 -24.79 23.32 5.44
N PHE A 270 -24.10 23.27 4.31
CA PHE A 270 -22.79 23.90 4.11
C PHE A 270 -22.82 24.92 2.97
N PRO A 271 -21.97 25.96 3.00
CA PRO A 271 -21.90 26.92 1.91
C PRO A 271 -21.38 26.26 0.63
N ARG A 272 -21.96 26.66 -0.50
CA ARG A 272 -21.44 26.26 -1.82
C ARG A 272 -19.98 26.73 -1.97
N PRO A 273 -19.08 25.94 -2.58
CA PRO A 273 -19.31 24.67 -3.29
C PRO A 273 -18.97 23.41 -2.45
N ILE A 274 -19.03 23.48 -1.11
CA ILE A 274 -18.80 22.30 -0.27
C ILE A 274 -19.98 21.34 -0.43
N SER A 275 -19.70 20.13 -0.91
CA SER A 275 -20.72 19.10 -1.15
C SER A 275 -20.19 17.74 -0.76
N LEU A 276 -21.03 16.99 -0.04
CA LEU A 276 -20.84 15.59 0.30
C LEU A 276 -21.50 14.74 -0.77
N GLU A 277 -20.82 13.69 -1.24
CA GLU A 277 -21.34 12.77 -2.25
C GLU A 277 -21.39 11.35 -1.67
N PHE A 278 -22.44 10.61 -2.00
CA PHE A 278 -22.48 9.17 -1.76
C PHE A 278 -21.51 8.48 -2.73
N GLU A 279 -20.57 7.69 -2.20
CA GLU A 279 -19.57 7.02 -3.02
C GLU A 279 -19.88 5.54 -3.24
N LYS A 280 -20.20 4.82 -2.15
CA LYS A 280 -20.24 3.34 -2.13
C LYS A 280 -20.83 2.79 -0.84
N VAL A 281 -21.12 1.49 -0.84
CA VAL A 281 -21.41 0.70 0.37
C VAL A 281 -20.39 -0.43 0.52
N TYR A 282 -19.96 -0.71 1.75
CA TYR A 282 -19.23 -1.93 2.10
C TYR A 282 -20.15 -2.98 2.73
N PHE A 283 -20.14 -4.22 2.22
CA PHE A 283 -20.90 -5.31 2.82
C PHE A 283 -20.37 -6.73 2.48
N PRO A 284 -19.70 -7.46 3.39
CA PRO A 284 -19.33 -7.07 4.75
C PRO A 284 -18.15 -6.09 4.80
N TYR A 285 -17.87 -5.54 5.98
CA TYR A 285 -16.82 -4.56 6.23
C TYR A 285 -15.95 -4.94 7.44
N LEU A 286 -14.62 -4.88 7.29
CA LEU A 286 -13.63 -5.16 8.33
C LEU A 286 -12.79 -3.91 8.60
N LEU A 287 -13.00 -3.30 9.76
CA LEU A 287 -12.30 -2.11 10.20
C LEU A 287 -11.27 -2.46 11.27
N ILE A 288 -9.99 -2.48 10.89
CA ILE A 288 -8.89 -2.91 11.76
C ILE A 288 -8.34 -1.72 12.54
N ASN A 289 -8.01 -0.64 11.83
CA ASN A 289 -7.30 0.51 12.38
C ASN A 289 -7.47 1.75 11.49
N LYS A 290 -6.96 2.90 11.94
CA LYS A 290 -6.87 4.10 11.10
C LYS A 290 -6.14 3.76 9.79
N LYS A 291 -6.76 4.11 8.66
CA LYS A 291 -6.25 3.87 7.31
C LYS A 291 -5.99 2.39 6.99
N ARG A 292 -6.61 1.46 7.72
CA ARG A 292 -6.44 0.01 7.60
C ARG A 292 -7.80 -0.69 7.71
N TYR A 293 -8.38 -1.01 6.56
CA TYR A 293 -9.67 -1.67 6.46
C TYR A 293 -9.80 -2.45 5.15
N ALA A 294 -10.75 -3.38 5.13
CA ALA A 294 -11.11 -4.15 3.96
C ALA A 294 -12.63 -4.35 3.91
N GLY A 295 -13.19 -4.51 2.72
CA GLY A 295 -14.61 -4.80 2.57
C GLY A 295 -14.97 -5.13 1.13
N LEU A 296 -16.15 -5.73 0.93
CA LEU A 296 -16.71 -5.87 -0.41
C LEU A 296 -17.29 -4.54 -0.87
N TYR A 297 -16.82 -4.07 -2.02
CA TYR A 297 -17.12 -2.76 -2.57
C TYR A 297 -18.35 -2.84 -3.48
N PHE A 298 -19.41 -2.10 -3.16
CA PHE A 298 -20.64 -2.03 -3.95
C PHE A 298 -20.89 -0.61 -4.46
N THR A 299 -20.99 -0.45 -5.78
CA THR A 299 -21.53 0.75 -6.47
C THR A 299 -22.97 0.57 -6.93
N ASN A 300 -23.39 -0.68 -7.12
CA ASN A 300 -24.75 -1.09 -7.41
C ASN A 300 -25.23 -2.08 -6.32
N PRO A 301 -26.54 -2.20 -6.08
CA PRO A 301 -27.07 -3.04 -5.00
C PRO A 301 -26.96 -4.55 -5.27
N ASP A 302 -26.87 -4.96 -6.54
CA ASP A 302 -27.03 -6.37 -6.92
C ASP A 302 -25.72 -7.16 -6.85
N LYS A 303 -24.58 -6.53 -7.17
CA LYS A 303 -23.30 -7.20 -7.31
C LYS A 303 -22.14 -6.35 -6.79
N HIS A 304 -21.27 -6.98 -6.01
CA HIS A 304 -20.01 -6.38 -5.59
C HIS A 304 -19.04 -6.23 -6.76
N ASP A 305 -18.31 -5.13 -6.79
CA ASP A 305 -17.33 -4.83 -7.83
C ASP A 305 -16.00 -5.54 -7.55
N LYS A 306 -15.54 -5.51 -6.29
CA LYS A 306 -14.26 -6.08 -5.85
C LYS A 306 -14.15 -6.13 -4.33
N VAL A 307 -13.14 -6.86 -3.84
CA VAL A 307 -12.62 -6.69 -2.48
C VAL A 307 -11.74 -5.44 -2.46
N ASP A 308 -12.13 -4.40 -1.71
CA ASP A 308 -11.28 -3.23 -1.51
C ASP A 308 -10.43 -3.42 -0.25
N CYS A 309 -9.15 -3.05 -0.36
CA CYS A 309 -8.11 -3.26 0.64
C CYS A 309 -7.34 -1.96 0.80
N LYS A 310 -7.52 -1.26 1.93
CA LYS A 310 -6.83 0.01 2.21
C LYS A 310 -5.80 -0.17 3.31
N GLY A 311 -4.54 0.12 3.00
CA GLY A 311 -3.42 0.15 3.98
C GLY A 311 -3.06 -1.19 4.63
N ILE A 312 -3.74 -2.28 4.26
CA ILE A 312 -3.41 -3.64 4.67
C ILE A 312 -2.26 -4.22 3.82
N GLU A 313 -1.72 -5.34 4.25
CA GLU A 313 -0.49 -5.94 3.73
C GLU A 313 -0.57 -6.35 2.26
N THR A 314 -1.78 -6.51 1.69
CA THR A 314 -2.01 -6.94 0.31
C THR A 314 -1.65 -5.90 -0.75
N VAL A 315 -1.71 -4.61 -0.39
CA VAL A 315 -1.39 -3.48 -1.29
C VAL A 315 -0.04 -2.85 -0.97
N ARG A 316 0.62 -3.35 0.08
CA ARG A 316 1.91 -2.88 0.56
C ARG A 316 3.05 -3.65 -0.12
N ARG A 317 4.09 -2.92 -0.52
CA ARG A 317 5.25 -3.47 -1.26
C ARG A 317 6.47 -3.77 -0.39
N ASP A 318 6.32 -3.71 0.93
CA ASP A 318 7.40 -3.92 1.91
C ASP A 318 7.33 -5.28 2.62
N ASN A 319 6.32 -6.10 2.31
CA ASN A 319 6.18 -7.48 2.80
C ASN A 319 6.55 -8.47 1.70
N CYS A 320 6.80 -9.72 2.07
CA CYS A 320 6.99 -10.78 1.08
C CYS A 320 5.67 -11.17 0.38
N PRO A 321 5.71 -11.66 -0.87
CA PRO A 321 4.52 -12.07 -1.62
C PRO A 321 3.64 -13.08 -0.89
N LEU A 322 4.24 -13.98 -0.08
CA LEU A 322 3.50 -14.96 0.71
C LEU A 322 2.45 -14.31 1.61
N VAL A 323 2.82 -13.21 2.30
CA VAL A 323 1.90 -12.49 3.21
C VAL A 323 0.75 -11.90 2.42
N ALA A 324 1.04 -11.23 1.30
CA ALA A 324 0.01 -10.60 0.47
C ALA A 324 -0.96 -11.65 -0.11
N ASN A 325 -0.43 -12.78 -0.58
CA ASN A 325 -1.22 -13.88 -1.12
C ASN A 325 -2.07 -14.56 -0.06
N LEU A 326 -1.50 -14.84 1.11
CA LEU A 326 -2.21 -15.44 2.24
C LEU A 326 -3.33 -14.53 2.73
N VAL A 327 -3.04 -13.25 2.99
CA VAL A 327 -4.04 -12.28 3.46
C VAL A 327 -5.17 -12.12 2.44
N ASN A 328 -4.85 -11.98 1.14
CA ASN A 328 -5.86 -11.91 0.10
C ASN A 328 -6.76 -13.17 0.07
N ALA A 329 -6.15 -14.35 0.20
CA ALA A 329 -6.87 -15.62 0.20
C ALA A 329 -7.78 -15.80 1.43
N CYS A 330 -7.33 -15.36 2.60
CA CYS A 330 -8.15 -15.34 3.82
C CYS A 330 -9.29 -14.32 3.71
N LEU A 331 -9.00 -13.09 3.24
CA LEU A 331 -10.04 -12.06 3.09
C LEU A 331 -11.11 -12.46 2.07
N LYS A 332 -10.75 -13.13 0.97
CA LYS A 332 -11.74 -13.67 0.02
C LYS A 332 -12.68 -14.67 0.70
N ARG A 333 -12.13 -15.63 1.45
CA ARG A 333 -12.93 -16.63 2.18
C ARG A 333 -13.83 -16.00 3.26
N ILE A 334 -13.31 -15.00 3.97
CA ILE A 334 -14.07 -14.30 5.02
C ILE A 334 -15.15 -13.40 4.43
N LEU A 335 -14.84 -12.61 3.41
CA LEU A 335 -15.73 -11.56 2.91
C LEU A 335 -16.68 -12.05 1.81
N ILE A 336 -16.22 -12.94 0.93
CA ILE A 336 -17.02 -13.49 -0.18
C ILE A 336 -17.72 -14.77 0.27
N ASP A 337 -16.95 -15.78 0.67
CA ASP A 337 -17.49 -17.11 0.98
C ASP A 337 -18.18 -17.15 2.36
N ARG A 338 -17.94 -16.13 3.20
CA ARG A 338 -18.45 -16.01 4.57
C ARG A 338 -18.07 -17.20 5.46
N ASP A 339 -16.89 -17.77 5.23
CA ASP A 339 -16.37 -18.93 5.95
C ASP A 339 -15.01 -18.61 6.62
N PRO A 340 -15.03 -18.16 7.90
CA PRO A 340 -13.82 -17.94 8.67
C PRO A 340 -13.02 -19.21 8.94
N ASP A 341 -13.67 -20.37 9.09
CA ASP A 341 -13.01 -21.63 9.43
C ASP A 341 -12.21 -22.18 8.24
N ALA A 342 -12.74 -22.04 7.01
CA ALA A 342 -11.99 -22.30 5.80
C ALA A 342 -10.77 -21.36 5.67
N ALA A 343 -10.90 -20.10 6.10
CA ALA A 343 -9.78 -19.17 6.10
C ALA A 343 -8.70 -19.54 7.12
N ILE A 344 -9.08 -20.02 8.31
CA ILE A 344 -8.16 -20.55 9.34
C ILE A 344 -7.44 -21.78 8.80
N THR A 345 -8.18 -22.76 8.29
CA THR A 345 -7.62 -24.01 7.76
C THR A 345 -6.59 -23.74 6.66
N TYR A 346 -6.91 -22.81 5.75
CA TYR A 346 -5.98 -22.38 4.71
C TYR A 346 -4.71 -21.74 5.30
N ALA A 347 -4.84 -20.86 6.30
CA ALA A 347 -3.69 -20.25 6.97
C ALA A 347 -2.83 -21.29 7.71
N GLN A 348 -3.44 -22.26 8.37
CA GLN A 348 -2.74 -23.37 9.04
C GLN A 348 -1.92 -24.21 8.04
N HIS A 349 -2.49 -24.53 6.87
CA HIS A 349 -1.76 -25.23 5.82
C HIS A 349 -0.54 -24.43 5.33
N VAL A 350 -0.69 -23.13 5.09
CA VAL A 350 0.44 -22.27 4.66
C VAL A 350 1.51 -22.15 5.75
N ILE A 351 1.11 -22.06 7.02
CA ILE A 351 2.05 -22.06 8.16
C ILE A 351 2.81 -23.39 8.22
N SER A 352 2.10 -24.52 8.06
CA SER A 352 2.71 -25.85 8.02
C SER A 352 3.71 -25.98 6.88
N ASP A 353 3.35 -25.49 5.68
CA ASP A 353 4.25 -25.49 4.52
C ASP A 353 5.49 -24.62 4.75
N LEU A 354 5.33 -23.47 5.40
CA LEU A 354 6.46 -22.61 5.75
C LEU A 354 7.41 -23.33 6.71
N LEU A 355 6.88 -23.93 7.77
CA LEU A 355 7.68 -24.61 8.80
C LEU A 355 8.32 -25.91 8.29
N CYS A 356 7.69 -26.57 7.31
CA CYS A 356 8.24 -27.75 6.63
C CYS A 356 9.18 -27.41 5.47
N ASN A 357 9.56 -26.13 5.27
CA ASN A 357 10.40 -25.68 4.15
C ASN A 357 9.83 -26.03 2.75
N ARG A 358 8.51 -26.13 2.62
CA ARG A 358 7.81 -26.44 1.35
C ARG A 358 7.44 -25.19 0.54
N ILE A 359 7.65 -24.01 1.11
CA ILE A 359 7.39 -22.73 0.44
C ILE A 359 8.52 -22.37 -0.54
N ASP A 360 8.14 -21.83 -1.69
CA ASP A 360 9.09 -21.31 -2.67
C ASP A 360 9.79 -20.04 -2.21
N ILE A 361 11.10 -19.92 -2.45
CA ILE A 361 11.87 -18.74 -2.03
C ILE A 361 11.35 -17.45 -2.66
N SER A 362 10.78 -17.49 -3.88
CA SER A 362 10.17 -16.33 -4.53
C SER A 362 9.05 -15.71 -3.69
N GLN A 363 8.34 -16.53 -2.91
CA GLN A 363 7.27 -16.08 -2.02
C GLN A 363 7.82 -15.40 -0.74
N LEU A 364 9.10 -15.59 -0.43
CA LEU A 364 9.79 -15.08 0.75
C LEU A 364 10.65 -13.84 0.48
N VAL A 365 10.82 -13.45 -0.79
CA VAL A 365 11.59 -12.26 -1.17
C VAL A 365 10.93 -11.00 -0.65
N ILE A 366 11.67 -10.19 0.09
CA ILE A 366 11.29 -8.85 0.54
C ILE A 366 12.06 -7.85 -0.32
N SER A 367 11.42 -6.76 -0.73
CA SER A 367 12.10 -5.71 -1.51
C SER A 367 11.90 -4.32 -0.91
N LYS A 368 12.99 -3.56 -0.80
CA LYS A 368 12.99 -2.18 -0.32
C LYS A 368 13.79 -1.28 -1.24
N GLU A 369 13.34 -0.03 -1.36
CA GLU A 369 14.01 0.99 -2.17
C GLU A 369 15.25 1.53 -1.45
N HIS A 370 16.39 1.48 -2.13
CA HIS A 370 17.67 2.00 -1.67
C HIS A 370 17.72 3.51 -1.88
N SER A 371 17.06 4.24 -0.98
CA SER A 371 16.81 5.67 -1.13
C SER A 371 17.94 6.57 -0.61
N LYS A 372 18.81 6.05 0.26
CA LYS A 372 19.89 6.82 0.87
C LYS A 372 21.15 5.97 1.05
N THR A 373 22.30 6.64 1.22
CA THR A 373 23.56 6.02 1.60
C THR A 373 23.59 5.69 3.10
N ASP A 374 24.53 4.85 3.54
CA ASP A 374 24.66 4.45 4.95
C ASP A 374 24.79 5.63 5.92
N GLU A 375 25.49 6.68 5.49
CA GLU A 375 25.80 7.87 6.29
C GLU A 375 24.56 8.71 6.60
N GLU A 376 23.50 8.59 5.79
CA GLU A 376 22.25 9.33 5.95
C GLU A 376 21.18 8.55 6.72
N TYR A 377 21.40 7.26 7.00
CA TYR A 377 20.49 6.46 7.80
C TYR A 377 20.87 6.51 9.29
N ALA A 378 19.93 6.94 10.13
CA ALA A 378 20.10 6.93 11.59
C ALA A 378 20.24 5.52 12.19
N SER A 379 19.85 4.47 11.46
CA SER A 379 19.95 3.08 11.90
C SER A 379 20.23 2.13 10.74
N LYS A 380 21.00 1.08 11.01
CA LYS A 380 21.36 0.05 10.03
C LYS A 380 20.13 -0.67 9.47
N GLN A 381 20.03 -0.74 8.15
CA GLN A 381 18.92 -1.37 7.43
C GLN A 381 19.39 -2.60 6.65
N ALA A 382 18.55 -3.63 6.60
CA ALA A 382 18.85 -4.91 5.93
C ALA A 382 19.24 -4.77 4.46
N HIS A 383 18.46 -4.01 3.68
CA HIS A 383 18.69 -3.81 2.25
C HIS A 383 19.95 -2.99 1.95
N VAL A 384 20.36 -2.10 2.86
CA VAL A 384 21.57 -1.28 2.68
C VAL A 384 22.82 -2.10 3.00
N GLU A 385 22.81 -2.83 4.12
CA GLU A 385 23.90 -3.75 4.47
C GLU A 385 24.06 -4.85 3.41
N LEU A 386 22.96 -5.35 2.83
CA LEU A 386 23.04 -6.27 1.70
C LEU A 386 23.64 -5.60 0.45
N ALA A 387 23.20 -4.40 0.08
CA ALA A 387 23.76 -3.69 -1.08
C ALA A 387 25.28 -3.49 -0.94
N ASN A 388 25.77 -3.17 0.26
CA ASN A 388 27.20 -3.08 0.55
C ASN A 388 27.90 -4.44 0.47
N LYS A 389 27.27 -5.50 0.98
CA LYS A 389 27.78 -6.87 0.89
C LYS A 389 27.90 -7.31 -0.57
N MET A 390 26.91 -7.01 -1.40
CA MET A 390 26.93 -7.27 -2.85
C MET A 390 28.04 -6.47 -3.52
N ARG A 391 28.17 -5.17 -3.23
CA ARG A 391 29.24 -4.31 -3.76
C ARG A 391 30.64 -4.79 -3.42
N LYS A 392 30.85 -5.36 -2.22
CA LYS A 392 32.13 -5.96 -1.82
C LYS A 392 32.43 -7.27 -2.55
N ARG A 393 31.39 -8.05 -2.89
CA ARG A 393 31.53 -9.32 -3.62
C ARG A 393 31.80 -9.07 -5.11
N ASP A 394 31.01 -8.19 -5.71
CA ASP A 394 31.12 -7.81 -7.11
C ASP A 394 30.54 -6.38 -7.30
N PRO A 395 31.41 -5.37 -7.49
CA PRO A 395 30.97 -4.00 -7.71
C PRO A 395 30.09 -3.82 -8.96
N GLY A 396 30.23 -4.67 -9.98
CA GLY A 396 29.52 -4.52 -11.26
C GLY A 396 28.04 -4.93 -11.22
N SER A 397 27.64 -5.73 -10.23
CA SER A 397 26.24 -6.20 -10.05
C SER A 397 25.54 -5.57 -8.83
N ALA A 398 26.16 -4.57 -8.20
CA ALA A 398 25.63 -3.94 -6.99
C ALA A 398 24.47 -2.96 -7.29
N PRO A 399 23.42 -2.92 -6.45
CA PRO A 399 22.33 -1.95 -6.57
C PRO A 399 22.81 -0.49 -6.45
N GLN A 400 22.16 0.40 -7.20
CA GLN A 400 22.38 1.84 -7.17
C GLN A 400 21.32 2.57 -6.32
N LEU A 401 21.56 3.86 -6.04
CA LEU A 401 20.59 4.70 -5.35
C LEU A 401 19.33 4.86 -6.20
N GLY A 402 18.17 4.61 -5.59
CA GLY A 402 16.86 4.56 -6.24
C GLY A 402 16.42 3.15 -6.65
N ASP A 403 17.33 2.17 -6.69
CA ASP A 403 16.98 0.79 -7.03
C ASP A 403 16.22 0.10 -5.90
N ARG A 404 15.42 -0.90 -6.24
CA ARG A 404 14.86 -1.83 -5.25
C ARG A 404 15.79 -3.02 -5.06
N VAL A 405 16.18 -3.24 -3.80
CA VAL A 405 17.04 -4.36 -3.41
C VAL A 405 16.17 -5.52 -2.91
N PRO A 406 16.10 -6.65 -3.64
CA PRO A 406 15.45 -7.87 -3.16
C PRO A 406 16.35 -8.62 -2.18
N TYR A 407 15.77 -9.17 -1.10
CA TYR A 407 16.50 -9.95 -0.10
C TYR A 407 15.60 -10.97 0.60
N VAL A 408 16.22 -11.98 1.19
CA VAL A 408 15.59 -12.92 2.12
C VAL A 408 16.30 -12.91 3.46
N ILE A 409 15.64 -13.34 4.53
CA ILE A 409 16.24 -13.47 5.86
C ILE A 409 16.68 -14.90 6.10
N THR A 410 17.97 -15.07 6.35
CA THR A 410 18.62 -16.38 6.53
C THR A 410 18.71 -16.77 8.01
N ALA A 411 18.82 -18.07 8.27
CA ALA A 411 19.03 -18.62 9.61
C ALA A 411 20.52 -18.58 10.04
N ILE A 412 21.42 -18.07 9.20
CA ILE A 412 22.85 -17.98 9.53
C ILE A 412 23.05 -17.01 10.70
N GLY A 413 23.79 -17.46 11.70
CA GLY A 413 24.04 -16.68 12.92
C GLY A 413 22.77 -16.54 13.74
N GLU A 414 22.14 -17.65 14.13
CA GLU A 414 20.95 -17.66 15.01
C GLU A 414 21.16 -16.88 16.32
N LYS A 415 22.42 -16.76 16.78
CA LYS A 415 22.85 -15.90 17.91
C LYS A 415 22.86 -14.39 17.59
N VAL A 416 22.87 -14.02 16.31
CA VAL A 416 22.80 -12.64 15.81
C VAL A 416 21.33 -12.26 15.63
N THR A 417 20.77 -11.62 16.64
CA THR A 417 19.36 -11.18 16.65
C THR A 417 19.04 -10.12 15.60
N ALA A 418 20.07 -9.39 15.13
CA ALA A 418 19.94 -8.33 14.15
C ALA A 418 19.53 -8.84 12.75
N ALA A 419 18.28 -8.57 12.36
CA ALA A 419 17.75 -8.94 11.04
C ALA A 419 18.56 -8.34 9.86
N TYR A 420 19.20 -7.17 10.05
CA TYR A 420 19.99 -6.54 8.99
C TYR A 420 21.25 -7.33 8.61
N ALA A 421 21.84 -8.07 9.57
CA ALA A 421 23.05 -8.87 9.32
C ALA A 421 22.73 -10.19 8.60
N ARG A 422 21.49 -10.67 8.74
CA ARG A 422 21.01 -11.96 8.22
C ARG A 422 20.34 -11.87 6.85
N ALA A 423 20.26 -10.65 6.29
CA ALA A 423 19.75 -10.42 4.95
C ALA A 423 20.76 -10.90 3.89
N GLU A 424 20.24 -11.60 2.88
CA GLU A 424 21.04 -12.14 1.80
C GLU A 424 20.31 -12.10 0.46
N ASP A 425 21.08 -12.05 -0.63
CA ASP A 425 20.57 -12.10 -1.99
C ASP A 425 19.90 -13.45 -2.27
N PRO A 426 18.65 -13.50 -2.81
CA PRO A 426 17.96 -14.76 -3.02
C PRO A 426 18.69 -15.72 -3.98
N LEU A 427 19.42 -15.20 -4.98
CA LEU A 427 20.22 -16.05 -5.87
C LEU A 427 21.43 -16.65 -5.16
N TYR A 428 22.12 -15.86 -4.33
CA TYR A 428 23.17 -16.37 -3.45
C TYR A 428 22.65 -17.49 -2.55
N VAL A 429 21.48 -17.29 -1.94
CA VAL A 429 20.84 -18.29 -1.08
C VAL A 429 20.54 -19.59 -1.82
N LEU A 430 20.03 -19.51 -3.05
CA LEU A 430 19.78 -20.68 -3.89
C LEU A 430 21.07 -21.41 -4.26
N LYS A 431 22.07 -20.70 -4.79
CA LYS A 431 23.35 -21.29 -5.24
C LYS A 431 24.16 -21.92 -4.11
N HIS A 432 24.07 -21.35 -2.91
CA HIS A 432 24.83 -21.81 -1.75
C HIS A 432 23.97 -22.58 -0.74
N HIS A 433 22.72 -22.93 -1.07
CA HIS A 433 21.80 -23.67 -0.20
C HIS A 433 21.69 -23.12 1.23
N VAL A 434 21.73 -21.79 1.37
CA VAL A 434 21.70 -21.14 2.69
C VAL A 434 20.33 -21.34 3.35
N PRO A 435 20.26 -21.77 4.63
CA PRO A 435 18.97 -21.98 5.29
C PRO A 435 18.22 -20.66 5.52
N ILE A 436 16.90 -20.72 5.34
CA ILE A 436 15.98 -19.61 5.59
C ILE A 436 15.50 -19.62 7.04
N ASP A 437 15.35 -18.45 7.66
CA ASP A 437 14.78 -18.34 9.00
C ASP A 437 13.24 -18.38 8.96
N THR A 438 12.66 -19.58 8.97
CA THR A 438 11.20 -19.78 8.97
C THR A 438 10.51 -19.15 10.18
N LYS A 439 11.19 -19.08 11.33
CA LYS A 439 10.66 -18.48 12.56
C LYS A 439 10.49 -16.97 12.38
N TYR A 440 11.46 -16.28 11.79
CA TYR A 440 11.33 -14.87 11.43
C TYR A 440 10.12 -14.62 10.51
N TYR A 441 9.93 -15.44 9.47
CA TYR A 441 8.78 -15.27 8.58
C TYR A 441 7.45 -15.53 9.29
N LEU A 442 7.39 -16.52 10.18
CA LEU A 442 6.19 -16.78 10.97
C LEU A 442 5.87 -15.62 11.92
N GLU A 443 6.83 -15.20 12.74
CA GLU A 443 6.61 -14.22 13.82
C GLU A 443 6.57 -12.77 13.32
N ASN A 444 7.46 -12.40 12.40
CA ASN A 444 7.60 -11.00 11.95
C ASN A 444 6.77 -10.68 10.71
N GLN A 445 6.56 -11.65 9.80
CA GLN A 445 5.85 -11.42 8.54
C GLN A 445 4.39 -11.89 8.61
N LEU A 446 4.09 -13.08 9.12
CA LEU A 446 2.73 -13.65 9.08
C LEU A 446 1.88 -13.36 10.33
N ALA A 447 2.47 -13.42 11.52
CA ALA A 447 1.68 -13.39 12.75
C ALA A 447 0.86 -12.10 12.91
N LYS A 448 1.50 -10.94 12.75
CA LYS A 448 0.82 -9.64 12.94
C LYS A 448 -0.29 -9.39 11.92
N PRO A 449 -0.10 -9.61 10.60
CA PRO A 449 -1.17 -9.43 9.62
C PRO A 449 -2.35 -10.39 9.83
N LEU A 450 -2.08 -11.66 10.15
CA LEU A 450 -3.15 -12.63 10.42
C LEU A 450 -3.94 -12.27 11.68
N MET A 451 -3.27 -11.94 12.78
CA MET A 451 -3.95 -11.51 14.01
C MET A 451 -4.87 -10.32 13.76
N ARG A 452 -4.41 -9.30 13.01
CA ARG A 452 -5.21 -8.12 12.67
C ARG A 452 -6.52 -8.43 11.94
N ILE A 453 -6.60 -9.54 11.20
CA ILE A 453 -7.77 -9.93 10.41
C ILE A 453 -8.71 -10.81 11.23
N PHE A 454 -8.15 -11.77 11.97
CA PHE A 454 -8.93 -12.77 12.70
C PHE A 454 -9.35 -12.32 14.10
N GLU A 455 -8.59 -11.44 14.75
CA GLU A 455 -8.90 -10.93 16.09
C GLU A 455 -10.28 -10.23 16.15
N PRO A 456 -10.67 -9.35 15.21
CA PRO A 456 -12.00 -8.74 15.22
C PRO A 456 -13.17 -9.70 14.97
N ILE A 457 -12.89 -10.93 14.53
CA ILE A 457 -13.90 -11.93 14.16
C ILE A 457 -14.06 -12.99 15.27
N LEU A 458 -12.94 -13.47 15.80
CA LEU A 458 -12.90 -14.62 16.73
C LEU A 458 -12.51 -14.23 18.17
N GLY A 459 -11.97 -13.02 18.36
CA GLY A 459 -11.29 -12.60 19.59
C GLY A 459 -9.80 -13.01 19.61
N GLU A 460 -8.99 -12.29 20.38
CA GLU A 460 -7.53 -12.44 20.41
C GLU A 460 -7.08 -13.85 20.80
N ALA A 461 -7.61 -14.39 21.90
CA ALA A 461 -7.19 -15.69 22.42
C ALA A 461 -7.51 -16.84 21.45
N LYS A 462 -8.72 -16.84 20.87
CA LYS A 462 -9.16 -17.87 19.92
C LYS A 462 -8.38 -17.78 18.60
N ALA A 463 -8.19 -16.57 18.07
CA ALA A 463 -7.40 -16.36 16.85
C ALA A 463 -5.94 -16.84 17.03
N ARG A 464 -5.30 -16.46 18.15
CA ARG A 464 -3.92 -16.86 18.43
C ARG A 464 -3.77 -18.37 18.59
N SER A 465 -4.69 -18.99 19.33
CA SER A 465 -4.72 -20.43 19.52
C SER A 465 -4.91 -21.15 18.19
N ALA A 466 -5.96 -20.81 17.44
CA ALA A 466 -6.27 -21.48 16.17
C ALA A 466 -5.15 -21.35 15.12
N LEU A 467 -4.48 -20.20 15.04
CA LEU A 467 -3.48 -19.96 13.99
C LEU A 467 -2.07 -20.44 14.36
N PHE A 468 -1.66 -20.28 15.62
CA PHE A 468 -0.24 -20.47 16.01
C PHE A 468 -0.01 -21.60 17.02
N THR A 469 -1.06 -22.29 17.47
CA THR A 469 -0.94 -23.47 18.32
C THR A 469 -1.67 -24.65 17.69
N GLY A 470 -1.04 -25.82 17.65
CA GLY A 470 -1.63 -27.02 17.07
C GLY A 470 -0.60 -27.90 16.39
N GLU A 471 -1.06 -29.02 15.82
CA GLU A 471 -0.19 -29.97 15.12
C GLU A 471 0.46 -29.37 13.87
N HIS A 472 -0.21 -28.41 13.22
CA HIS A 472 0.31 -27.74 12.02
C HIS A 472 1.55 -26.88 12.29
N THR A 473 1.80 -26.49 13.56
CA THR A 473 3.01 -25.78 13.96
C THR A 473 4.11 -26.68 14.52
N LEU A 474 3.85 -27.98 14.69
CA LEU A 474 4.86 -28.94 15.10
C LEU A 474 5.89 -29.11 13.97
N VAL A 475 7.11 -28.66 14.24
CA VAL A 475 8.19 -28.54 13.28
C VAL A 475 8.67 -29.94 12.85
N LYS A 476 8.48 -30.29 11.57
CA LYS A 476 9.27 -31.34 10.91
C LYS A 476 10.56 -30.69 10.41
N SER A 477 11.52 -30.46 11.31
CA SER A 477 12.75 -29.76 10.93
C SER A 477 13.52 -30.60 9.92
N VAL A 478 13.56 -30.11 8.68
CA VAL A 478 14.55 -30.61 7.71
C VAL A 478 15.84 -29.92 8.07
N ILE A 479 16.70 -30.60 8.83
CA ILE A 479 18.03 -30.13 9.19
C ILE A 479 18.80 -29.95 7.88
N ARG A 480 19.07 -28.70 7.50
CA ARG A 480 20.04 -28.39 6.44
C ARG A 480 21.39 -28.07 7.09
N PRO A 481 22.51 -28.48 6.49
CA PRO A 481 23.83 -28.20 7.03
C PRO A 481 24.03 -26.69 7.20
N THR A 482 24.55 -26.30 8.36
CA THR A 482 24.90 -24.91 8.67
C THR A 482 26.11 -24.49 7.85
N PHE A 483 25.95 -23.46 7.03
CA PHE A 483 27.05 -22.87 6.29
C PHE A 483 28.03 -22.18 7.26
N GLY A 484 29.30 -22.61 7.26
CA GLY A 484 30.35 -22.01 8.09
C GLY A 484 31.68 -22.77 8.02
N PRO A 485 32.77 -22.21 8.62
CA PRO A 485 34.09 -22.85 8.64
C PRO A 485 34.08 -24.24 9.29
N LEU A 486 33.14 -24.48 10.21
CA LEU A 486 32.96 -25.79 10.85
C LEU A 486 32.51 -26.87 9.87
N LEU A 487 31.79 -26.51 8.79
CA LEU A 487 31.31 -27.46 7.78
C LEU A 487 32.48 -28.13 7.04
N ALA A 488 33.61 -27.44 6.91
CA ALA A 488 34.83 -27.99 6.33
C ALA A 488 35.38 -29.20 7.12
N PHE A 489 34.98 -29.35 8.38
CA PHE A 489 35.38 -30.47 9.25
C PHE A 489 34.26 -31.51 9.43
N THR A 490 33.12 -31.36 8.76
CA THR A 490 32.02 -32.33 8.84
C THR A 490 32.20 -33.45 7.82
N GLN A 491 32.06 -34.70 8.26
CA GLN A 491 32.02 -35.85 7.36
C GLN A 491 30.57 -36.09 6.90
N LYS A 492 30.34 -36.02 5.59
CA LYS A 492 29.05 -36.36 4.98
C LYS A 492 28.88 -37.88 5.02
N ARG A 493 27.95 -38.38 5.85
CA ARG A 493 27.55 -39.80 5.86
C ARG A 493 26.30 -40.00 5.04
N ALA A 494 26.25 -41.10 4.30
CA ALA A 494 25.04 -41.48 3.56
C ALA A 494 23.93 -41.92 4.51
N VAL A 495 22.69 -41.60 4.15
CA VAL A 495 21.47 -42.02 4.88
C VAL A 495 20.58 -42.86 3.98
N CYS A 496 19.90 -43.85 4.55
CA CYS A 496 18.91 -44.66 3.86
C CYS A 496 17.76 -43.77 3.36
N ILE A 497 17.41 -43.87 2.08
CA ILE A 497 16.32 -43.06 1.49
C ILE A 497 14.96 -43.41 2.11
N GLY A 498 14.72 -44.70 2.41
CA GLY A 498 13.45 -45.17 2.95
C GLY A 498 13.16 -44.71 4.39
N CYS A 499 14.12 -44.88 5.31
CA CYS A 499 13.90 -44.65 6.75
C CYS A 499 14.80 -43.58 7.37
N ARG A 500 15.69 -42.95 6.60
CA ARG A 500 16.64 -41.91 7.05
C ARG A 500 17.67 -42.34 8.09
N SER A 501 17.83 -43.64 8.33
CA SER A 501 18.92 -44.16 9.17
C SER A 501 20.28 -43.93 8.52
N VAL A 502 21.30 -43.57 9.30
CA VAL A 502 22.69 -43.48 8.80
C VAL A 502 23.13 -44.85 8.31
N LEU A 503 23.69 -44.90 7.10
CA LEU A 503 24.20 -46.14 6.52
C LEU A 503 25.54 -46.51 7.15
N PRO A 504 25.77 -47.80 7.45
CA PRO A 504 27.07 -48.26 7.92
C PRO A 504 28.09 -48.21 6.76
N LYS A 505 29.39 -48.18 7.09
CA LYS A 505 30.49 -47.90 6.14
C LYS A 505 30.56 -48.90 4.97
N ASP A 506 30.10 -50.12 5.19
CA ASP A 506 30.00 -51.20 4.20
C ASP A 506 28.90 -50.97 3.15
N ARG A 507 27.96 -50.04 3.39
CA ARG A 507 26.85 -49.71 2.50
C ARG A 507 26.73 -48.21 2.23
N GLU A 508 27.83 -47.47 2.38
CA GLU A 508 27.83 -46.01 2.25
C GLU A 508 27.46 -45.54 0.82
N ASP A 509 27.81 -46.34 -0.18
CA ASP A 509 27.47 -46.07 -1.59
C ASP A 509 26.04 -46.51 -1.98
N GLY A 510 25.37 -47.28 -1.12
CA GLY A 510 24.03 -47.80 -1.38
C GLY A 510 22.91 -46.79 -1.12
N ALA A 511 21.75 -46.98 -1.76
CA ALA A 511 20.55 -46.18 -1.53
C ALA A 511 19.81 -46.51 -0.22
N LEU A 512 19.82 -47.79 0.20
CA LEU A 512 18.93 -48.32 1.23
C LEU A 512 19.68 -49.12 2.30
N CYS A 513 19.14 -49.14 3.52
CA CYS A 513 19.59 -50.04 4.59
C CYS A 513 18.98 -51.43 4.41
N ALA A 514 19.54 -52.44 5.09
CA ALA A 514 19.08 -53.83 5.02
C ALA A 514 17.58 -53.99 5.34
N HIS A 515 17.03 -53.16 6.23
CA HIS A 515 15.60 -53.18 6.57
C HIS A 515 14.70 -52.64 5.45
N CYS A 516 15.16 -51.67 4.67
CA CYS A 516 14.39 -51.05 3.59
C CYS A 516 14.59 -51.72 2.23
N GLU A 517 15.60 -52.59 2.11
CA GLU A 517 15.95 -53.32 0.90
C GLU A 517 14.79 -54.16 0.31
N PRO A 518 13.90 -54.80 1.09
CA PRO A 518 12.71 -55.47 0.52
C PRO A 518 11.74 -54.50 -0.16
N ARG A 519 11.75 -53.21 0.21
CA ARG A 519 10.88 -52.15 -0.35
C ARG A 519 11.57 -51.36 -1.47
N THR A 520 12.67 -51.86 -2.03
CA THR A 520 13.47 -51.14 -3.03
C THR A 520 12.64 -50.68 -4.23
N SER A 521 11.82 -51.57 -4.81
CA SER A 521 10.98 -51.22 -5.97
C SER A 521 10.01 -50.07 -5.68
N GLU A 522 9.34 -50.11 -4.52
CA GLU A 522 8.38 -49.08 -4.10
C GLU A 522 9.07 -47.72 -3.93
N ILE A 523 10.21 -47.70 -3.23
CA ILE A 523 10.97 -46.47 -2.99
C ILE A 523 11.54 -45.92 -4.30
N TYR A 524 12.10 -46.78 -5.15
CA TYR A 524 12.62 -46.37 -6.46
C TYR A 524 11.52 -45.74 -7.34
N GLN A 525 10.35 -46.38 -7.45
CA GLN A 525 9.23 -45.85 -8.22
C GLN A 525 8.79 -44.46 -7.73
N LYS A 526 8.78 -44.24 -6.41
CA LYS A 526 8.45 -42.94 -5.81
C LYS A 526 9.47 -41.86 -6.19
N GLU A 527 10.77 -42.15 -6.05
CA GLU A 527 11.82 -41.18 -6.36
C GLU A 527 11.93 -40.87 -7.86
N VAL A 528 11.65 -41.86 -8.73
CA VAL A 528 11.55 -41.66 -10.19
C VAL A 528 10.36 -40.79 -10.56
N ALA A 529 9.20 -40.97 -9.90
CA ALA A 529 8.03 -40.12 -10.15
C ALA A 529 8.31 -38.65 -9.80
N GLU A 530 9.03 -38.40 -8.70
CA GLU A 530 9.47 -37.06 -8.32
C GLU A 530 10.48 -36.50 -9.34
N LEU A 531 11.45 -37.31 -9.79
CA LEU A 531 12.40 -36.90 -10.83
C LEU A 531 11.68 -36.46 -12.11
N ASN A 532 10.72 -37.26 -12.59
CA ASN A 532 9.95 -36.95 -13.80
C ASN A 532 9.16 -35.63 -13.64
N SER A 533 8.55 -35.41 -12.47
CA SER A 533 7.88 -34.15 -12.14
C SER A 533 8.84 -32.94 -12.20
N LEU A 534 10.05 -33.08 -11.65
CA LEU A 534 11.08 -32.04 -11.67
C LEU A 534 11.61 -31.78 -13.09
N GLU A 535 11.86 -32.82 -13.88
CA GLU A 535 12.30 -32.70 -15.29
C GLU A 535 11.26 -31.96 -16.13
N ALA A 536 9.99 -32.36 -16.02
CA ALA A 536 8.89 -31.70 -16.74
C ALA A 536 8.78 -30.22 -16.33
N ARG A 537 8.93 -29.91 -15.04
CA ARG A 537 8.90 -28.53 -14.54
C ARG A 537 10.10 -27.72 -15.01
N PHE A 538 11.30 -28.30 -15.00
CA PHE A 538 12.53 -27.69 -15.49
C PHE A 538 12.38 -27.29 -16.96
N ALA A 539 12.00 -28.25 -17.81
CA ALA A 539 11.83 -28.03 -19.24
C ALA A 539 10.82 -26.92 -19.54
N ARG A 540 9.68 -26.92 -18.84
CA ARG A 540 8.65 -25.87 -18.99
C ARG A 540 9.18 -24.47 -18.65
N LEU A 541 9.85 -24.32 -17.51
CA LEU A 541 10.32 -23.01 -17.04
C LEU A 541 11.43 -22.44 -17.94
N TRP A 542 12.40 -23.27 -18.33
CA TRP A 542 13.52 -22.83 -19.18
C TRP A 542 13.12 -22.56 -20.62
N THR A 543 12.20 -23.37 -21.19
CA THR A 543 11.65 -23.11 -22.53
C THR A 543 10.83 -21.81 -22.53
N GLU A 544 10.09 -21.53 -21.46
CA GLU A 544 9.34 -20.27 -21.35
C GLU A 544 10.27 -19.05 -21.30
N CYS A 545 11.44 -19.17 -20.66
CA CYS A 545 12.46 -18.13 -20.71
C CYS A 545 12.99 -17.89 -22.14
N GLN A 546 13.20 -18.93 -22.95
CA GLN A 546 13.61 -18.77 -24.34
C GLN A 546 12.53 -18.09 -25.18
N ARG A 547 11.25 -18.47 -25.00
CA ARG A 547 10.12 -17.80 -25.66
C ARG A 547 10.02 -16.33 -25.27
N CYS A 548 10.23 -16.03 -23.98
CA CYS A 548 10.23 -14.66 -23.46
C CYS A 548 11.39 -13.82 -24.03
N GLN A 549 12.58 -14.43 -24.19
CA GLN A 549 13.73 -13.78 -24.83
C GLN A 549 13.51 -13.56 -26.34
N GLY A 550 12.78 -14.48 -27.00
CA GLY A 550 12.54 -14.45 -28.44
C GLY A 550 13.63 -15.14 -29.28
N SER A 551 14.69 -15.64 -28.65
CA SER A 551 15.76 -16.41 -29.30
C SER A 551 15.81 -17.83 -28.74
N LEU A 552 15.94 -18.81 -29.63
CA LEU A 552 16.18 -20.22 -29.27
C LEU A 552 17.67 -20.60 -29.31
N HIS A 553 18.50 -19.75 -29.91
CA HIS A 553 19.90 -20.05 -30.23
C HIS A 553 20.89 -19.28 -29.36
N GLU A 554 20.43 -18.28 -28.62
CA GLU A 554 21.24 -17.50 -27.70
C GLU A 554 21.03 -17.94 -26.26
N GLN A 555 22.02 -17.68 -25.41
CA GLN A 555 21.89 -17.92 -23.98
C GLN A 555 20.87 -16.95 -23.37
N VAL A 556 20.02 -17.46 -22.48
CA VAL A 556 19.09 -16.64 -21.70
C VAL A 556 19.86 -15.89 -20.62
N ILE A 557 20.13 -14.60 -20.85
CA ILE A 557 20.71 -13.69 -19.85
C ILE A 557 19.61 -12.73 -19.38
N CYS A 558 18.84 -13.16 -18.39
CA CYS A 558 17.75 -12.37 -17.80
C CYS A 558 17.99 -12.20 -16.30
N THR A 559 17.92 -10.96 -15.82
CA THR A 559 18.08 -10.57 -14.40
C THR A 559 16.80 -9.95 -13.81
N ASN A 560 15.66 -10.09 -14.49
CA ASN A 560 14.38 -9.53 -14.06
C ASN A 560 13.85 -10.26 -12.81
N SER A 561 14.15 -9.71 -11.64
CA SER A 561 13.75 -10.25 -10.34
C SER A 561 12.26 -10.12 -10.02
N ASP A 562 11.51 -9.33 -10.79
CA ASP A 562 10.04 -9.24 -10.71
C ASP A 562 9.33 -10.38 -11.47
N CYS A 563 10.06 -11.12 -12.31
CA CYS A 563 9.50 -12.27 -13.02
C CYS A 563 9.31 -13.45 -12.06
N PRO A 564 8.11 -14.06 -11.99
CA PRO A 564 7.87 -15.21 -11.09
C PRO A 564 8.71 -16.44 -11.46
N ILE A 565 9.15 -16.56 -12.72
CA ILE A 565 9.99 -17.67 -13.20
C ILE A 565 11.44 -17.49 -12.77
N PHE A 566 11.89 -16.26 -12.51
CA PHE A 566 13.31 -15.93 -12.35
C PHE A 566 14.02 -16.73 -11.26
N TYR A 567 13.46 -16.78 -10.05
CA TYR A 567 14.00 -17.60 -8.96
C TYR A 567 13.59 -19.07 -9.08
N MET A 568 12.41 -19.33 -9.65
CA MET A 568 11.84 -20.68 -9.75
C MET A 568 12.66 -21.58 -10.68
N ARG A 569 13.15 -21.06 -11.82
CA ARG A 569 13.97 -21.83 -12.78
C ARG A 569 15.30 -22.27 -12.15
N THR A 570 15.92 -21.39 -11.35
CA THR A 570 17.18 -21.69 -10.65
C THR A 570 16.94 -22.70 -9.53
N LYS A 571 15.85 -22.54 -8.77
CA LYS A 571 15.49 -23.52 -7.73
C LYS A 571 15.24 -24.91 -8.32
N VAL A 572 14.41 -25.00 -9.36
CA VAL A 572 14.07 -26.29 -9.98
C VAL A 572 15.31 -26.95 -10.60
N GLN A 573 16.24 -26.16 -11.14
CA GLN A 573 17.54 -26.67 -11.58
C GLN A 573 18.29 -27.34 -10.43
N THR A 574 18.42 -26.64 -9.30
CA THR A 574 19.08 -27.17 -8.09
C THR A 574 18.36 -28.40 -7.52
N ASP A 575 17.03 -28.38 -7.40
CA ASP A 575 16.23 -29.49 -6.91
C ASP A 575 16.37 -30.73 -7.83
N LEU A 576 16.45 -30.50 -9.16
CA LEU A 576 16.65 -31.56 -10.16
C LEU A 576 18.05 -32.18 -10.03
N ASP A 577 19.10 -31.37 -9.90
CA ASP A 577 20.47 -31.85 -9.72
C ASP A 577 20.59 -32.74 -8.45
N ASP A 578 19.95 -32.33 -7.35
CA ASP A 578 19.89 -33.09 -6.09
C ASP A 578 19.12 -34.41 -6.25
N GLN A 579 17.99 -34.39 -6.97
CA GLN A 579 17.20 -35.60 -7.20
C GLN A 579 17.92 -36.59 -8.13
N VAL A 580 18.59 -36.11 -9.18
CA VAL A 580 19.44 -36.93 -10.05
C VAL A 580 20.57 -37.58 -9.26
N ALA A 581 21.21 -36.84 -8.34
CA ALA A 581 22.24 -37.39 -7.46
C ALA A 581 21.68 -38.49 -6.53
N THR A 582 20.44 -38.32 -6.05
CA THR A 582 19.73 -39.33 -5.26
C THR A 582 19.45 -40.59 -6.07
N MET A 583 19.01 -40.44 -7.31
CA MET A 583 18.72 -41.56 -8.22
C MET A 583 19.95 -42.39 -8.57
N LYS A 584 21.12 -41.75 -8.72
CA LYS A 584 22.39 -42.45 -9.00
C LYS A 584 22.77 -43.48 -7.91
N ARG A 585 22.26 -43.34 -6.67
CA ARG A 585 22.54 -44.26 -5.57
C ARG A 585 21.88 -45.64 -5.72
N PHE A 586 20.88 -45.76 -6.59
CA PHE A 586 20.25 -47.06 -6.91
C PHE A 586 21.04 -47.87 -7.95
N GLY A 587 22.16 -47.34 -8.43
CA GLY A 587 22.97 -47.94 -9.50
C GLY A 587 22.55 -47.48 -10.89
N GLN A 588 23.30 -47.91 -11.90
CA GLN A 588 22.94 -47.65 -13.29
C GLN A 588 21.97 -48.74 -13.78
N PRO A 589 20.85 -48.38 -14.42
CA PRO A 589 20.01 -49.33 -15.14
C PRO A 589 20.79 -49.79 -16.37
N THR A 590 21.63 -50.79 -16.17
CA THR A 590 22.36 -51.48 -17.23
C THR A 590 21.70 -52.83 -17.44
N TRP A 591 21.48 -53.15 -18.70
CA TRP A 591 20.95 -54.43 -19.15
C TRP A 591 22.07 -55.43 -19.31
#